data_AF-A0A511YSV2-F1
#
_entry.id   AF-A0A511YSV2-F1
#
_cell.length_a   1.000
_cell.length_b   1.000
_cell.length_c   1.000
_cell.angle_alpha   90.00
_cell.angle_beta   90.00
_cell.angle_gamma   90.00
#
_symmetry.space_group_name_H-M   'P 1'
#
loop_
_entity.id
_entity.type
_entity.pdbx_description
1 polymer ?
#
loop_
_entity_poly.entity_id
_entity_poly.type
_entity_poly.pdbx_seq_one_letter_code
_entity_poly.pdbx_strand_id
1 'polypeptide(L)'
;MNVFSQMKMAGIENKKFSVNLTTEKKDIIKILDNNSYSVFYILDRRGLDFGEGVGTVDMANLIFFSKKYNKGVVTIFKQSIEHDKKSVYNIKLFTGSHDKYMFLPSMIIVDKDFNYEYLMEYYYMPPPPPKKGDYTSWITLQDTKNYCNIIHVDLKGNVIYENIDDILSKIPKKNINENKSKECNPIISDEDLKYFFPKKIVK
;
A
#
# COMPACT_ATOMS: atom_id res chain seq x y z
N MET A 1 -3.03 0.21 18.38
CA MET A 1 -3.28 0.23 16.92
C MET A 1 -1.92 0.16 16.22
N ASN A 2 -1.56 -0.99 15.68
CA ASN A 2 -0.36 -1.15 14.86
C ASN A 2 -0.82 -1.44 13.43
N VAL A 3 -1.02 -0.40 12.62
CA VAL A 3 -1.61 -0.50 11.27
C VAL A 3 -0.63 0.04 10.22
N PHE A 4 0.47 -0.65 9.97
CA PHE A 4 1.42 -0.26 8.92
C PHE A 4 1.91 -1.50 8.16
N SER A 5 2.26 -1.31 6.88
CA SER A 5 2.77 -2.38 6.02
C SER A 5 4.11 -2.92 6.51
N GLN A 6 4.19 -4.25 6.58
CA GLN A 6 5.43 -4.99 6.88
C GLN A 6 6.30 -5.26 5.63
N MET A 7 5.89 -4.82 4.44
CA MET A 7 6.68 -5.01 3.22
C MET A 7 8.02 -4.26 3.33
N LYS A 8 9.17 -4.96 3.33
CA LYS A 8 10.46 -4.30 3.13
C LYS A 8 10.66 -4.05 1.64
N MET A 9 10.14 -2.92 1.15
CA MET A 9 10.48 -2.46 -0.19
C MET A 9 11.81 -1.72 -0.12
N ALA A 10 12.86 -2.34 -0.68
CA ALA A 10 14.27 -1.96 -0.53
C ALA A 10 14.61 -0.51 -0.91
N GLY A 11 13.72 0.22 -1.60
CA GLY A 11 13.91 1.61 -1.98
C GLY A 11 13.25 2.67 -1.07
N ILE A 12 12.48 2.27 -0.05
CA ILE A 12 11.65 3.18 0.75
C ILE A 12 12.09 3.31 2.21
N GLU A 13 12.76 2.30 2.75
CA GLU A 13 13.27 2.37 4.13
C GLU A 13 14.19 3.58 4.32
N ASN A 14 13.83 4.44 5.29
CA ASN A 14 14.53 5.70 5.60
C ASN A 14 14.58 6.73 4.44
N LYS A 15 13.73 6.58 3.41
CA LYS A 15 13.63 7.58 2.33
C LYS A 15 13.18 8.92 2.92
N LYS A 16 13.91 9.99 2.55
CA LYS A 16 13.62 11.37 2.94
C LYS A 16 13.28 12.20 1.71
N PHE A 17 12.32 13.10 1.85
CA PHE A 17 11.98 14.11 0.86
C PHE A 17 11.28 15.28 1.55
N SER A 18 11.12 16.40 0.85
CA SER A 18 10.44 17.58 1.38
C SER A 18 9.28 17.97 0.47
N VAL A 19 8.19 18.43 1.06
CA VAL A 19 7.00 18.91 0.36
C VAL A 19 6.79 20.36 0.71
N ASN A 20 6.68 21.21 -0.32
CA ASN A 20 6.31 22.61 -0.14
C ASN A 20 4.86 22.82 -0.59
N LEU A 21 3.94 23.06 0.34
CA LEU A 21 2.50 23.22 0.06
C LEU A 21 2.16 24.44 -0.79
N THR A 22 3.08 25.42 -0.88
CA THR A 22 2.90 26.59 -1.74
C THR A 22 3.10 26.23 -3.21
N THR A 23 4.11 25.40 -3.51
CA THR A 23 4.45 25.01 -4.89
C THR A 23 3.82 23.70 -5.32
N GLU A 24 3.65 22.76 -4.40
CA GLU A 24 3.07 21.45 -4.68
C GLU A 24 1.54 21.55 -4.68
N LYS A 25 0.97 21.52 -5.89
CA LYS A 25 -0.48 21.59 -6.10
C LYS A 25 -1.12 20.21 -6.26
N LYS A 26 -0.31 19.17 -6.50
CA LYS A 26 -0.81 17.81 -6.65
C LYS A 26 -0.79 17.10 -5.31
N ASP A 27 -1.71 16.17 -5.13
CA ASP A 27 -1.74 15.31 -3.95
C ASP A 27 -0.99 13.99 -4.19
N ILE A 28 -0.57 13.71 -5.43
CA ILE A 28 0.25 12.55 -5.79
C ILE A 28 1.63 13.05 -6.20
N ILE A 29 2.63 12.75 -5.38
CA ILE A 29 4.00 13.23 -5.54
C ILE A 29 4.89 12.04 -5.89
N LYS A 30 5.59 12.07 -7.02
CA LYS A 30 6.54 11.00 -7.36
C LYS A 30 7.81 11.17 -6.52
N ILE A 31 8.13 10.18 -5.68
CA ILE A 31 9.27 10.21 -4.74
C ILE A 31 10.41 9.26 -5.14
N LEU A 32 10.15 8.35 -6.08
CA LEU A 32 11.13 7.44 -6.66
C LEU A 32 10.74 7.11 -8.10
N ASP A 33 11.73 7.00 -8.98
CA ASP A 33 11.54 6.57 -10.38
C ASP A 33 12.78 5.77 -10.81
N ASN A 34 12.58 4.54 -11.30
CA ASN A 34 13.64 3.73 -11.91
C ASN A 34 13.11 2.99 -13.13
N ASN A 35 13.93 2.14 -13.77
CA ASN A 35 13.53 1.47 -15.01
C ASN A 35 12.37 0.48 -14.84
N SER A 36 12.16 -0.07 -13.65
CA SER A 36 11.17 -1.13 -13.38
C SER A 36 9.89 -0.58 -12.75
N TYR A 37 10.01 0.39 -11.85
CA TYR A 37 8.87 0.93 -11.10
C TYR A 37 9.05 2.40 -10.72
N SER A 38 7.92 3.03 -10.40
CA SER A 38 7.82 4.35 -9.80
C SER A 38 7.18 4.26 -8.42
N VAL A 39 7.51 5.14 -7.49
CA VAL A 39 6.81 5.26 -6.21
C VAL A 39 6.23 6.66 -6.08
N PHE A 40 4.94 6.71 -5.74
CA PHE A 40 4.21 7.93 -5.50
C PHE A 40 3.77 8.01 -4.04
N TYR A 41 3.97 9.15 -3.42
CA TYR A 41 3.46 9.51 -2.11
C TYR A 41 2.12 10.24 -2.27
N ILE A 42 1.09 9.79 -1.54
CA ILE A 42 -0.21 10.46 -1.49
C ILE A 42 -0.19 11.42 -0.30
N LEU A 43 -0.16 12.72 -0.61
CA LEU A 43 -0.15 13.83 0.34
C LEU A 43 -1.55 14.04 0.95
N ASP A 44 -1.70 13.71 2.23
CA ASP A 44 -2.85 14.17 3.02
C ASP A 44 -2.56 15.52 3.67
N ARG A 45 -3.10 16.59 3.08
CA ARG A 45 -2.91 17.96 3.57
C ARG A 45 -3.58 18.22 4.92
N ARG A 46 -4.56 17.39 5.34
CA ARG A 46 -5.33 17.61 6.58
C ARG A 46 -4.47 17.44 7.82
N GLY A 47 -3.41 16.64 7.75
CA GLY A 47 -2.48 16.40 8.85
C GLY A 47 -1.32 17.40 8.95
N LEU A 48 -1.27 18.43 8.09
CA LEU A 48 -0.12 19.33 7.94
C LEU A 48 -0.31 20.72 8.56
N ASP A 49 -1.11 20.82 9.62
CA ASP A 49 -1.35 22.09 10.33
C ASP A 49 -0.84 22.01 11.77
N PHE A 50 0.48 22.15 11.93
CA PHE A 50 1.15 22.15 13.22
C PHE A 50 2.34 23.14 13.22
N GLY A 51 2.76 23.55 14.43
CA GLY A 51 3.79 24.57 14.62
C GLY A 51 5.14 24.25 13.96
N GLU A 52 5.89 25.28 13.59
CA GLU A 52 7.27 25.13 13.07
C GLU A 52 8.16 24.43 14.11
N GLY A 53 9.06 23.55 13.67
CA GLY A 53 9.89 22.73 14.53
C GLY A 53 9.16 21.61 15.29
N VAL A 54 7.84 21.50 15.15
CA VAL A 54 7.08 20.36 15.67
C VAL A 54 7.17 19.22 14.65
N GLY A 55 7.36 18.01 15.17
CA GLY A 55 7.31 16.77 14.38
C GLY A 55 6.12 15.91 14.79
N THR A 56 5.52 15.23 13.82
CA THR A 56 4.49 14.21 14.04
C THR A 56 4.88 12.89 13.41
N VAL A 57 4.32 11.80 13.93
CA VAL A 57 4.44 10.46 13.37
C VAL A 57 3.06 10.01 12.96
N ASP A 58 2.91 9.62 11.71
CA ASP A 58 1.63 9.24 11.12
C ASP A 58 1.83 8.11 10.09
N MET A 59 0.74 7.73 9.44
CA MET A 59 0.71 6.82 8.30
C MET A 59 0.77 7.60 6.97
N ALA A 60 1.34 6.96 5.96
CA ALA A 60 1.50 7.46 4.61
C ALA A 60 0.95 6.44 3.62
N ASN A 61 0.13 6.88 2.68
CA ASN A 61 -0.26 6.05 1.55
C ASN A 61 0.79 6.18 0.44
N LEU A 62 1.36 5.05 0.01
CA LEU A 62 2.29 4.97 -1.11
C LEU A 62 1.70 4.13 -2.23
N ILE A 63 1.88 4.58 -3.47
CA ILE A 63 1.59 3.80 -4.68
C ILE A 63 2.91 3.33 -5.26
N PHE A 64 3.13 2.03 -5.25
CA PHE A 64 4.21 1.40 -6.02
C PHE A 64 3.63 1.08 -7.39
N PHE A 65 4.20 1.60 -8.46
CA PHE A 65 3.67 1.45 -9.80
C PHE A 65 4.64 0.65 -10.67
N SER A 66 4.22 -0.53 -11.13
CA SER A 66 4.98 -1.34 -12.07
C SER A 66 4.82 -0.81 -13.48
N LYS A 67 5.96 -0.45 -14.10
CA LYS A 67 6.00 -0.04 -15.52
C LYS A 67 5.74 -1.23 -16.46
N LYS A 68 6.06 -2.45 -16.02
CA LYS A 68 5.86 -3.69 -16.78
C LYS A 68 4.38 -4.05 -16.91
N TYR A 69 3.63 -3.92 -15.81
CA TYR A 69 2.23 -4.32 -15.76
C TYR A 69 1.25 -3.15 -15.93
N ASN A 70 1.73 -1.89 -15.92
CA ASN A 70 0.90 -0.69 -15.93
C ASN A 70 -0.17 -0.69 -14.82
N LYS A 71 0.22 -1.17 -13.65
CA LYS A 71 -0.62 -1.27 -12.45
C LYS A 71 0.17 -0.86 -11.23
N GLY A 72 -0.51 -0.32 -10.24
CA GLY A 72 0.07 0.02 -8.95
C GLY A 72 -0.49 -0.80 -7.81
N VAL A 73 0.26 -0.86 -6.71
CA VAL A 73 -0.18 -1.36 -5.40
C VAL A 73 -0.10 -0.22 -4.41
N VAL A 74 -1.24 0.12 -3.83
CA VAL A 74 -1.41 1.11 -2.77
C VAL A 74 -1.26 0.42 -1.44
N THR A 75 -0.39 0.94 -0.60
CA THR A 75 -0.05 0.34 0.69
C THR A 75 0.43 1.41 1.67
N ILE A 76 0.30 1.12 2.96
CA ILE A 76 0.48 2.11 4.04
C ILE A 76 1.85 1.96 4.66
N PHE A 77 2.58 3.05 4.79
CA PHE A 77 3.88 3.10 5.46
C PHE A 77 3.81 4.01 6.67
N LYS A 78 4.69 3.78 7.65
CA LYS A 78 4.90 4.75 8.73
C LYS A 78 5.71 5.92 8.19
N GLN A 79 5.37 7.13 8.61
CA GLN A 79 6.12 8.34 8.31
C GLN A 79 6.36 9.21 9.54
N SER A 80 7.41 10.01 9.49
CA SER A 80 7.56 11.18 10.34
C SER A 80 7.54 12.42 9.47
N ILE A 81 6.84 13.45 9.93
CA ILE A 81 6.71 14.73 9.25
C ILE A 81 7.21 15.81 10.21
N GLU A 82 8.15 16.62 9.76
CA GLU A 82 8.70 17.76 10.49
C GLU A 82 8.40 19.04 9.73
N HIS A 83 7.84 20.04 10.40
CA HIS A 83 7.60 21.36 9.79
C HIS A 83 8.90 22.17 9.86
N ASP A 84 9.58 22.29 8.73
CA ASP A 84 10.88 22.96 8.61
C ASP A 84 10.74 24.49 8.72
N LYS A 85 9.93 25.06 7.83
CA LYS A 85 9.65 26.49 7.71
C LYS A 85 8.32 26.66 6.99
N LYS A 86 7.77 27.88 6.96
CA LYS A 86 6.47 28.18 6.35
C LYS A 86 6.18 27.37 5.07
N SER A 87 5.18 26.48 5.17
CA SER A 87 4.68 25.61 4.11
C SER A 87 5.62 24.48 3.65
N VAL A 88 6.78 24.27 4.28
CA VAL A 88 7.77 23.23 3.92
C VAL A 88 7.80 22.15 5.00
N TYR A 89 7.55 20.91 4.59
CA TYR A 89 7.46 19.76 5.47
C TYR A 89 8.47 18.70 5.03
N ASN A 90 9.36 18.31 5.94
CA ASN A 90 10.31 17.24 5.74
C ASN A 90 9.66 15.91 6.13
N ILE A 91 9.60 14.98 5.19
CA ILE A 91 9.00 13.67 5.37
C ILE A 91 10.09 12.60 5.36
N LYS A 92 10.01 11.68 6.31
CA LYS A 92 10.84 10.47 6.36
C LYS A 92 9.94 9.24 6.46
N LEU A 93 10.16 8.28 5.58
CA LEU A 93 9.40 7.02 5.52
C LEU A 93 10.13 5.90 6.27
N PHE A 94 9.35 5.02 6.91
CA PHE A 94 9.85 3.89 7.67
C PHE A 94 9.08 2.61 7.31
N THR A 95 9.81 1.50 7.23
CA THR A 95 9.22 0.15 7.22
C THR A 95 9.12 -0.34 8.67
N GLY A 96 8.00 -0.86 9.14
CA GLY A 96 7.90 -1.33 10.53
C GLY A 96 8.16 -2.84 10.70
N SER A 97 9.13 -3.36 9.96
CA SER A 97 9.49 -4.78 9.83
C SER A 97 10.04 -5.47 11.10
N HIS A 98 9.69 -5.00 12.30
CA HIS A 98 10.30 -5.45 13.56
C HIS A 98 9.42 -6.36 14.43
N ASP A 99 8.12 -6.48 14.15
CA ASP A 99 7.24 -7.31 14.99
C ASP A 99 6.81 -8.61 14.30
N LYS A 100 7.06 -9.72 15.01
CA LYS A 100 6.89 -11.10 14.53
C LYS A 100 5.45 -11.52 14.20
N TYR A 101 4.47 -10.68 14.53
CA TYR A 101 3.07 -10.92 14.21
C TYR A 101 2.36 -9.57 14.11
N MET A 102 2.11 -9.09 12.88
CA MET A 102 1.00 -8.16 12.66
C MET A 102 0.23 -8.59 11.43
N PHE A 103 -1.07 -8.73 11.61
CA PHE A 103 -2.04 -8.72 10.53
C PHE A 103 -2.21 -7.29 10.01
N LEU A 104 -2.53 -7.17 8.71
CA LEU A 104 -2.92 -6.00 7.90
C LEU A 104 -1.77 -5.17 7.27
N PRO A 105 -1.83 -4.88 5.95
CA PRO A 105 -2.97 -4.16 5.38
C PRO A 105 -3.62 -4.73 4.11
N SER A 106 -4.90 -4.41 4.04
CA SER A 106 -5.86 -4.30 2.95
C SER A 106 -5.38 -3.47 1.74
N MET A 107 -4.29 -3.86 1.07
CA MET A 107 -3.75 -3.18 -0.11
C MET A 107 -4.79 -2.99 -1.23
N ILE A 108 -4.57 -1.99 -2.10
CA ILE A 108 -5.41 -1.76 -3.28
C ILE A 108 -4.55 -1.85 -4.53
N ILE A 109 -4.96 -2.69 -5.49
CA ILE A 109 -4.38 -2.68 -6.83
C ILE A 109 -5.11 -1.65 -7.67
N VAL A 110 -4.32 -0.82 -8.34
CA VAL A 110 -4.81 0.29 -9.16
C VAL A 110 -4.33 0.18 -10.60
N ASP A 111 -5.12 0.68 -11.53
CA ASP A 111 -4.75 0.76 -12.94
C ASP A 111 -3.76 1.90 -13.23
N LYS A 112 -3.44 2.09 -14.51
CA LYS A 112 -2.56 3.15 -15.02
C LYS A 112 -3.02 4.57 -14.68
N ASP A 113 -4.32 4.75 -14.44
CA ASP A 113 -4.97 6.03 -14.14
C ASP A 113 -5.26 6.13 -12.62
N PHE A 114 -4.73 5.20 -11.83
CA PHE A 114 -4.91 5.03 -10.40
C PHE A 114 -6.37 4.77 -9.95
N ASN A 115 -7.21 4.20 -10.81
CA ASN A 115 -8.52 3.69 -10.42
C ASN A 115 -8.39 2.34 -9.72
N TYR A 116 -9.28 2.07 -8.76
CA TYR A 116 -9.25 0.85 -7.97
C TYR A 116 -9.77 -0.34 -8.79
N GLU A 117 -8.93 -1.36 -8.97
CA GLU A 117 -9.32 -2.58 -9.66
C GLU A 117 -9.55 -3.74 -8.69
N TYR A 118 -8.67 -3.92 -7.72
CA TYR A 118 -8.77 -5.01 -6.75
C TYR A 118 -8.46 -4.53 -5.35
N LEU A 119 -9.24 -5.05 -4.41
CA LEU A 119 -8.93 -5.11 -3.00
C LEU A 119 -8.02 -6.30 -2.76
N MET A 120 -6.98 -6.15 -1.94
CA MET A 120 -5.99 -7.19 -1.69
C MET A 120 -5.72 -7.32 -0.20
N GLU A 121 -5.92 -8.52 0.33
CA GLU A 121 -5.52 -8.88 1.68
C GLU A 121 -4.31 -9.80 1.63
N TYR A 122 -3.29 -9.49 2.43
CA TYR A 122 -2.06 -10.25 2.48
C TYR A 122 -1.95 -11.05 3.77
N TYR A 123 -1.59 -12.32 3.63
CA TYR A 123 -1.48 -13.26 4.72
C TYR A 123 -0.07 -13.81 4.79
N TYR A 124 0.42 -13.95 6.02
CA TYR A 124 1.74 -14.48 6.31
C TYR A 124 1.71 -15.32 7.58
N MET A 125 1.98 -16.62 7.45
CA MET A 125 1.93 -17.55 8.57
C MET A 125 3.10 -18.55 8.52
N PRO A 126 3.71 -18.89 9.67
CA PRO A 126 4.65 -20.01 9.72
C PRO A 126 3.89 -21.32 9.44
N PRO A 127 4.45 -22.24 8.63
CA PRO A 127 3.81 -23.53 8.40
C PRO A 127 3.77 -24.34 9.72
N PRO A 128 2.71 -25.11 9.99
CA PRO A 128 2.68 -26.03 11.11
C PRO A 128 3.54 -27.28 10.81
N PRO A 129 4.41 -27.75 11.72
CA PRO A 129 4.81 -27.13 12.99
C PRO A 129 5.73 -25.91 12.77
N PRO A 130 5.62 -24.84 13.58
CA PRO A 130 6.37 -23.61 13.38
C PRO A 130 7.88 -23.85 13.47
N LYS A 131 8.56 -23.87 12.32
CA LYS A 131 10.02 -23.90 12.24
C LYS A 131 10.55 -22.46 12.18
N LYS A 132 11.71 -22.21 12.79
CA LYS A 132 12.35 -20.89 12.75
C LYS A 132 12.76 -20.53 11.32
N GLY A 133 12.15 -19.50 10.74
CA GLY A 133 12.58 -18.90 9.47
C GLY A 133 11.81 -19.36 8.22
N ASP A 134 10.96 -20.39 8.34
CA ASP A 134 10.08 -20.85 7.27
C ASP A 134 8.71 -20.19 7.42
N TYR A 135 8.21 -19.57 6.37
CA TYR A 135 6.88 -18.96 6.34
C TYR A 135 6.19 -19.20 5.00
N THR A 136 4.88 -19.31 5.06
CA THR A 136 4.00 -19.33 3.89
C THR A 136 3.27 -18.00 3.81
N SER A 137 3.15 -17.48 2.60
CA SER A 137 2.43 -16.25 2.31
C SER A 137 1.42 -16.49 1.20
N TRP A 138 0.26 -15.84 1.30
CA TRP A 138 -0.72 -15.82 0.22
C TRP A 138 -1.41 -14.47 0.17
N ILE A 139 -2.00 -14.16 -0.98
CA ILE A 139 -2.87 -13.00 -1.15
C ILE A 139 -4.28 -13.46 -1.50
N THR A 140 -5.24 -12.71 -0.99
CA THR A 140 -6.64 -12.79 -1.38
C THR A 140 -6.98 -11.51 -2.13
N LEU A 141 -7.48 -11.64 -3.36
CA LEU A 141 -7.88 -10.51 -4.20
C LEU A 141 -9.40 -10.51 -4.34
N GLN A 142 -10.02 -9.34 -4.24
CA GLN A 142 -11.44 -9.13 -4.48
C GLN A 142 -11.64 -8.02 -5.51
N ASP A 143 -12.41 -8.31 -6.55
CA ASP A 143 -12.71 -7.35 -7.62
C ASP A 143 -13.60 -6.21 -7.09
N THR A 144 -13.21 -4.96 -7.33
CA THR A 144 -13.95 -3.77 -6.87
C THR A 144 -15.27 -3.55 -7.61
N LYS A 145 -15.43 -4.14 -8.80
CA LYS A 145 -16.67 -4.11 -9.60
C LYS A 145 -17.57 -5.30 -9.28
N ASN A 146 -17.00 -6.40 -8.77
CA ASN A 146 -17.74 -7.59 -8.36
C ASN A 146 -17.14 -8.18 -7.07
N TYR A 147 -17.59 -7.69 -5.93
CA TYR A 147 -17.12 -8.11 -4.60
C TYR A 147 -17.26 -9.63 -4.33
N CYS A 148 -18.05 -10.36 -5.12
CA CYS A 148 -18.12 -11.82 -5.02
C CYS A 148 -16.95 -12.57 -5.67
N ASN A 149 -16.16 -11.91 -6.51
CA ASN A 149 -15.04 -12.54 -7.19
C ASN A 149 -13.79 -12.47 -6.30
N ILE A 150 -13.54 -13.55 -5.57
CA ILE A 150 -12.38 -13.70 -4.68
C ILE A 150 -11.39 -14.68 -5.31
N ILE A 151 -10.12 -14.28 -5.38
CA ILE A 151 -9.02 -15.10 -5.88
C ILE A 151 -8.00 -15.29 -4.77
N HIS A 152 -7.67 -16.54 -4.46
CA HIS A 152 -6.56 -16.88 -3.57
C HIS A 152 -5.33 -17.24 -4.39
N VAL A 153 -4.18 -16.65 -4.04
CA VAL A 153 -2.91 -16.92 -4.69
C VAL A 153 -1.85 -17.21 -3.64
N ASP A 154 -1.29 -18.42 -3.69
CA ASP A 154 -0.09 -18.77 -2.93
C ASP A 154 1.15 -18.05 -3.50
N LEU A 155 1.88 -17.37 -2.63
CA LEU A 155 3.14 -16.71 -2.96
C LEU A 155 4.29 -17.65 -2.57
N LYS A 156 5.18 -17.94 -3.52
CA LYS A 156 6.37 -18.78 -3.29
C LYS A 156 7.48 -17.93 -2.65
N GLY A 157 7.86 -18.22 -1.41
CA GLY A 157 9.03 -17.66 -0.73
C GLY A 157 8.69 -16.66 0.39
N ASN A 158 9.71 -16.30 1.19
CA ASN A 158 9.59 -15.28 2.24
C ASN A 158 9.45 -13.88 1.61
N VAL A 159 8.20 -13.43 1.46
CA VAL A 159 7.74 -12.14 0.90
C VAL A 159 8.29 -10.89 1.60
N ILE A 160 9.02 -11.03 2.70
CA ILE A 160 9.59 -9.89 3.43
C ILE A 160 10.38 -8.93 2.48
N TYR A 161 10.92 -9.41 1.36
CA TYR A 161 11.53 -8.63 0.27
C TYR A 161 10.75 -8.75 -1.05
N GLU A 162 9.65 -8.02 -1.22
CA GLU A 162 8.78 -8.19 -2.40
C GLU A 162 9.10 -7.23 -3.56
N ASN A 163 9.14 -7.81 -4.77
CA ASN A 163 9.03 -7.07 -6.01
C ASN A 163 7.53 -6.99 -6.38
N ILE A 164 7.01 -5.78 -6.59
CA ILE A 164 5.63 -5.56 -7.03
C ILE A 164 5.25 -6.39 -8.26
N ASP A 165 6.20 -6.65 -9.15
CA ASP A 165 5.98 -7.48 -10.33
C ASP A 165 5.58 -8.92 -9.98
N ASP A 166 6.04 -9.47 -8.86
CA ASP A 166 5.69 -10.83 -8.43
C ASP A 166 4.22 -10.90 -8.02
N ILE A 167 3.73 -9.92 -7.25
CA ILE A 167 2.31 -9.79 -6.90
C ILE A 167 1.48 -9.65 -8.19
N LEU A 168 1.83 -8.68 -9.04
CA LEU A 168 1.05 -8.36 -10.23
C LEU A 168 1.05 -9.49 -11.28
N SER A 169 2.12 -10.29 -11.33
CA SER A 169 2.21 -11.45 -12.24
C SER A 169 1.16 -12.52 -11.95
N LYS A 170 0.65 -12.58 -10.72
CA LYS A 170 -0.30 -13.59 -10.25
C LYS A 170 -1.75 -13.16 -10.37
N ILE A 171 -2.00 -11.87 -10.63
CA ILE A 171 -3.35 -11.38 -10.85
C ILE A 171 -3.84 -11.92 -12.20
N PRO A 172 -4.95 -12.66 -12.24
CA PRO A 172 -5.48 -13.21 -13.49
C PRO A 172 -5.84 -12.07 -14.45
N LYS A 173 -5.45 -12.22 -15.72
CA LYS A 173 -5.63 -11.20 -16.76
C LYS A 173 -7.09 -11.04 -17.24
N LYS A 174 -8.05 -11.80 -16.69
CA LYS A 174 -9.42 -11.90 -17.22
C LYS A 174 -10.45 -12.00 -16.09
N ASN A 175 -11.58 -11.31 -16.27
CA ASN A 175 -12.76 -11.38 -15.40
C ASN A 175 -13.20 -12.83 -15.22
N ILE A 176 -13.16 -13.30 -14.00
CA ILE A 176 -13.69 -14.60 -13.62
C ILE A 176 -15.21 -14.45 -13.52
N ASN A 177 -15.90 -15.26 -14.31
CA ASN A 177 -17.33 -15.51 -14.44
C ASN A 177 -18.31 -14.72 -13.53
N GLU A 178 -19.27 -14.08 -14.18
CA GLU A 178 -20.41 -13.36 -13.61
C GLU A 178 -21.38 -14.27 -12.84
N ASN A 179 -21.02 -14.74 -11.65
CA ASN A 179 -22.00 -15.30 -10.72
C ASN A 179 -22.48 -14.20 -9.76
N LYS A 180 -23.44 -13.40 -10.24
CA LYS A 180 -24.02 -12.22 -9.57
C LYS A 180 -25.01 -12.52 -8.41
N SER A 181 -24.98 -13.68 -7.77
CA SER A 181 -26.14 -14.09 -6.95
C SER A 181 -25.88 -14.62 -5.54
N LYS A 182 -24.80 -14.22 -4.85
CA LYS A 182 -24.66 -14.53 -3.42
C LYS A 182 -24.28 -13.29 -2.63
N GLU A 183 -24.83 -13.18 -1.43
CA GLU A 183 -24.24 -12.31 -0.40
C GLU A 183 -22.80 -12.79 -0.20
N CYS A 184 -21.84 -11.93 -0.51
CA CYS A 184 -20.43 -12.24 -0.45
C CYS A 184 -19.79 -11.37 0.62
N ASN A 185 -19.01 -11.99 1.49
CA ASN A 185 -18.32 -11.26 2.55
C ASN A 185 -17.18 -10.44 1.93
N PRO A 186 -17.12 -9.13 2.17
CA PRO A 186 -16.01 -8.31 1.72
C PRO A 186 -14.73 -8.75 2.45
N ILE A 187 -13.60 -8.79 1.74
CA ILE A 187 -12.29 -9.14 2.34
C ILE A 187 -11.67 -7.95 3.10
N ILE A 188 -12.20 -6.75 2.89
CA ILE A 188 -11.80 -5.50 3.55
C ILE A 188 -13.06 -4.83 4.09
N SER A 189 -13.02 -4.33 5.32
CA SER A 189 -14.18 -3.63 5.88
C SER A 189 -14.36 -2.23 5.27
N ASP A 190 -15.59 -1.71 5.29
CA ASP A 190 -15.85 -0.31 4.89
C ASP A 190 -15.07 0.70 5.75
N GLU A 191 -14.80 0.35 7.01
CA GLU A 191 -13.95 1.14 7.89
C GLU A 191 -12.53 1.20 7.35
N ASP A 192 -11.96 0.07 6.93
CA ASP A 192 -10.62 0.04 6.37
C ASP A 192 -10.52 0.91 5.10
N LEU A 193 -11.52 0.82 4.22
CA LEU A 193 -11.59 1.67 3.02
C LEU A 193 -11.72 3.16 3.35
N LYS A 194 -12.39 3.51 4.46
CA LYS A 194 -12.63 4.90 4.86
C LYS A 194 -11.45 5.52 5.60
N TYR A 195 -10.77 4.75 6.45
CA TYR A 195 -9.72 5.24 7.33
C TYR A 195 -8.33 5.12 6.71
N PHE A 196 -8.09 4.08 5.91
CA PHE A 196 -6.75 3.75 5.45
C PHE A 196 -6.50 4.13 4.00
N PHE A 197 -7.54 4.10 3.16
CA PHE A 197 -7.41 4.41 1.74
C PHE A 197 -8.19 5.67 1.37
N PRO A 198 -7.69 6.47 0.42
CA PRO A 198 -8.44 7.62 -0.08
C PRO A 198 -9.72 7.14 -0.77
N LYS A 199 -10.82 7.91 -0.71
CA LYS A 199 -12.07 7.56 -1.41
C LYS A 199 -11.91 7.54 -2.94
N LYS A 200 -10.96 8.32 -3.47
CA LYS A 200 -10.44 8.32 -4.85
C LYS A 200 -9.00 8.83 -4.82
N ILE A 201 -8.08 8.18 -5.52
CA ILE A 201 -6.69 8.64 -5.64
C ILE A 201 -6.58 9.86 -6.56
N VAL A 202 -7.38 9.90 -7.62
CA VAL A 202 -7.46 11.02 -8.56
C VAL A 202 -8.86 11.64 -8.47
N LYS A 203 -8.92 12.95 -8.28
CA LYS A 203 -10.15 13.74 -8.38
C LYS A 203 -10.04 14.70 -9.55
#